data_AF-A0A963HEY7-F1
#
_entry.id   AF-A0A963HEY7-F1
#
_cell.length_a   1.000
_cell.length_b   1.000
_cell.length_c   1.000
_cell.angle_alpha   90.00
_cell.angle_beta   90.00
_cell.angle_gamma   90.00
#
_symmetry.space_group_name_H-M   'P 1'
#
loop_
_entity.id
_entity.type
_entity.pdbx_description
1 polymer ?
#
loop_
_entity_poly.entity_id
_entity_poly.type
_entity_poly.pdbx_seq_one_letter_code
_entity_poly.pdbx_strand_id
1 'polypeptide(L)'
;KWPNDLVVVDAAGTRKLAGVLAESAGAGKDDPVLVIGMGCNVAWPAELPEELASIATALNHLTPDAPTVDDLLVAYLRALDGWCVRLDVAAPDERDAAAAMLADSYAERSATLGRSVRVDTGGVPVEGTAVRVERSGHLVVDTAAGPVEVAVGDVVHLRHEPEDRR
;
A
#
# COMPACT_ATOMS: atom_id res chain seq x y z
N LYS A 1 2.68 -0.18 -1.42
CA LYS A 1 2.25 -0.24 -2.82
C LYS A 1 0.73 -0.12 -2.81
N TRP A 2 0.19 0.86 -3.53
CA TRP A 2 -1.24 1.09 -3.55
C TRP A 2 -1.97 -0.11 -4.21
N PRO A 3 -3.14 -0.53 -3.69
CA PRO A 3 -3.82 0.07 -2.53
C PRO A 3 -3.38 -0.51 -1.19
N ASN A 4 -2.89 -1.74 -1.13
CA ASN A 4 -2.97 -2.54 0.10
C ASN A 4 -1.77 -3.47 0.38
N ASP A 5 -0.69 -3.34 -0.39
CA ASP A 5 0.48 -4.20 -0.26
C ASP A 5 1.64 -3.48 0.44
N LEU A 6 2.24 -4.13 1.44
CA LEU A 6 3.59 -3.79 1.90
C LEU A 6 4.60 -4.52 1.03
N VAL A 7 5.54 -3.77 0.47
CA VAL A 7 6.55 -4.31 -0.44
C VAL A 7 7.94 -3.87 -0.02
N VAL A 8 8.92 -4.71 -0.34
CA VAL A 8 10.33 -4.34 -0.34
C VAL A 8 10.72 -3.99 -1.76
N VAL A 9 11.42 -2.87 -1.93
CA VAL A 9 11.99 -2.44 -3.20
C VAL A 9 13.50 -2.46 -3.08
N ASP A 10 14.15 -3.32 -3.86
CA ASP A 10 15.60 -3.47 -3.90
C ASP A 10 16.08 -3.73 -5.34
N ALA A 11 17.36 -4.10 -5.49
CA ALA A 11 17.95 -4.39 -6.79
C ALA A 11 17.30 -5.58 -7.52
N ALA A 12 16.67 -6.52 -6.80
CA ALA A 12 15.93 -7.65 -7.38
C ALA A 12 14.52 -7.25 -7.83
N GLY A 13 14.04 -6.06 -7.46
CA GLY A 13 12.77 -5.50 -7.89
C GLY A 13 11.84 -5.19 -6.73
N THR A 14 10.54 -5.36 -6.94
CA THR A 14 9.50 -5.11 -5.93
C THR A 14 8.90 -6.45 -5.50
N ARG A 15 9.07 -6.80 -4.22
CA ARG A 15 8.62 -8.07 -3.65
C ARG A 15 7.64 -7.82 -2.51
N LYS A 16 6.51 -8.52 -2.49
CA LYS A 16 5.49 -8.41 -1.46
C LYS A 16 5.96 -9.03 -0.14
N LEU A 17 5.79 -8.30 0.95
CA LEU A 17 6.12 -8.73 2.32
C LEU A 17 4.85 -8.92 3.16
N ALA A 18 3.87 -8.06 2.99
CA ALA A 18 2.60 -8.14 3.71
C ALA A 18 1.46 -7.59 2.85
N GLY A 19 0.22 -7.90 3.24
CA GLY A 19 -0.99 -7.31 2.69
C GLY A 19 -1.95 -6.96 3.82
N VAL A 20 -2.69 -5.86 3.64
CA VAL A 20 -3.77 -5.45 4.54
C VAL A 20 -5.10 -5.47 3.78
N LEU A 21 -6.18 -5.87 4.44
CA LEU A 21 -7.54 -5.78 3.90
C LEU A 21 -8.43 -5.18 4.98
N ALA A 22 -9.38 -4.36 4.57
CA ALA A 22 -10.35 -3.74 5.47
C ALA A 22 -11.74 -3.93 4.89
N GLU A 23 -12.64 -4.51 5.68
CA GLU A 23 -14.02 -4.76 5.32
C GLU A 23 -14.94 -4.07 6.32
N SER A 24 -15.90 -3.29 5.82
CA SER A 24 -16.89 -2.63 6.66
C SER A 24 -18.20 -3.42 6.68
N ALA A 25 -18.77 -3.62 7.87
CA ALA A 25 -20.12 -4.11 8.05
C ALA A 25 -21.00 -2.98 8.60
N GLY A 26 -22.18 -2.77 8.01
CA GLY A 26 -23.14 -1.78 8.50
C GLY A 26 -22.76 -0.33 8.18
N ALA A 27 -22.01 -0.08 7.10
CA ALA A 27 -21.76 1.29 6.61
C ALA A 27 -23.08 2.08 6.46
N GLY A 28 -23.11 3.30 7.02
CA GLY A 28 -24.31 4.15 7.04
C GLY A 28 -25.34 3.81 8.14
N LYS A 29 -25.02 2.90 9.06
CA LYS A 29 -25.80 2.65 10.29
C LYS A 29 -25.18 3.35 11.49
N ASP A 30 -25.88 3.37 12.61
CA ASP A 30 -25.44 4.01 13.86
C ASP A 30 -24.20 3.32 14.49
N ASP A 31 -23.97 2.04 14.20
CA ASP A 31 -22.86 1.26 14.74
C ASP A 31 -22.13 0.47 13.62
N PRO A 32 -21.36 1.17 12.76
CA PRO A 32 -20.59 0.52 11.71
C PRO A 32 -19.37 -0.17 12.31
N VAL A 33 -19.06 -1.37 11.82
CA VAL A 33 -17.89 -2.14 12.23
C VAL A 33 -16.89 -2.20 11.08
N LEU A 34 -15.61 -1.96 11.38
CA LEU A 34 -14.51 -2.17 10.44
C LEU A 34 -13.68 -3.37 10.91
N VAL A 35 -13.52 -4.37 10.04
CA VAL A 35 -12.67 -5.54 10.27
C VAL A 35 -11.41 -5.37 9.43
N ILE A 36 -10.25 -5.29 10.10
CA ILE A 36 -8.94 -5.14 9.45
C ILE A 36 -8.19 -6.46 9.57
N GLY A 37 -7.92 -7.10 8.43
CA GLY A 37 -7.05 -8.27 8.33
C GLY A 37 -5.66 -7.87 7.80
N MET A 38 -4.59 -8.35 8.44
CA MET A 38 -3.23 -8.20 7.95
C MET A 38 -2.54 -9.56 7.89
N GLY A 39 -1.96 -9.88 6.75
CA GLY A 39 -1.05 -11.02 6.59
C GLY A 39 0.37 -10.53 6.36
N CYS A 40 1.34 -11.04 7.14
CA CYS A 40 2.76 -10.71 6.99
C CYS A 40 3.61 -11.98 6.86
N ASN A 41 4.51 -12.00 5.89
CA ASN A 41 5.46 -13.08 5.69
C ASN A 41 6.62 -12.91 6.68
N VAL A 42 6.65 -13.70 7.75
CA VAL A 42 7.65 -13.55 8.83
C VAL A 42 8.78 -14.56 8.69
N ALA A 43 8.44 -15.86 8.71
CA ALA A 43 9.40 -16.95 8.76
C ALA A 43 9.09 -17.98 7.67
N TRP A 44 9.80 -17.88 6.54
CA TRP A 44 9.70 -18.82 5.42
C TRP A 44 10.90 -19.78 5.35
N PRO A 45 10.78 -20.91 4.62
CA PRO A 45 11.91 -21.76 4.31
C PRO A 45 12.97 -20.99 3.50
N ALA A 46 14.25 -21.30 3.75
CA ALA A 46 15.38 -20.59 3.12
C ALA A 46 15.38 -20.71 1.58
N GLU A 47 14.94 -21.85 1.06
CA GLU A 47 14.79 -22.08 -0.37
C GLU A 47 13.33 -21.90 -0.78
N LEU A 48 13.10 -21.08 -1.80
CA LEU A 48 11.80 -20.84 -2.41
C LEU A 48 11.88 -21.13 -3.91
N PRO A 49 10.77 -21.54 -4.54
CA PRO A 49 10.67 -21.53 -5.99
C PRO A 49 11.01 -20.15 -6.55
N GLU A 50 11.77 -20.09 -7.65
CA GLU A 50 12.25 -18.84 -8.26
C GLU A 50 11.11 -17.86 -8.56
N GLU A 51 9.99 -18.38 -9.07
CA GLU A 51 8.79 -17.61 -9.35
C GLU A 51 8.29 -16.87 -8.10
N LEU A 52 8.24 -17.53 -6.94
CA LEU A 52 7.81 -16.94 -5.68
C LEU A 52 8.84 -15.95 -5.12
N ALA A 53 10.12 -16.30 -5.17
CA ALA A 53 11.22 -15.45 -4.70
C ALA A 53 11.32 -14.13 -5.48
N SER A 54 10.87 -14.13 -6.74
CA SER A 54 10.86 -12.94 -7.60
C SER A 54 9.75 -11.93 -7.28
N ILE A 55 8.65 -12.38 -6.64
CA ILE A 55 7.47 -11.53 -6.38
C ILE A 55 7.15 -11.34 -4.89
N ALA A 56 7.74 -12.14 -4.00
CA ALA A 56 7.49 -12.09 -2.57
C ALA A 56 8.74 -12.35 -1.72
N THR A 57 8.70 -11.91 -0.48
CA THR A 57 9.77 -12.10 0.50
C THR A 57 9.17 -12.24 1.91
N ALA A 58 10.00 -12.68 2.85
CA ALA A 58 9.67 -12.74 4.28
C ALA A 58 10.71 -11.98 5.12
N LEU A 59 10.36 -11.60 6.35
CA LEU A 59 11.26 -10.84 7.24
C LEU A 59 12.58 -11.58 7.48
N ASN A 60 12.54 -12.88 7.72
CA ASN A 60 13.74 -13.71 7.92
C ASN A 60 14.66 -13.81 6.69
N HIS A 61 14.18 -13.43 5.51
CA HIS A 61 15.00 -13.37 4.29
C HIS A 61 15.62 -11.98 4.07
N LEU A 62 15.16 -10.97 4.80
CA LEU A 62 15.66 -9.59 4.69
C LEU A 62 16.71 -9.28 5.76
N THR A 63 16.62 -9.93 6.92
CA THR A 63 17.54 -9.74 8.03
C THR A 63 17.65 -11.02 8.88
N PRO A 64 18.85 -11.38 9.36
CA PRO A 64 19.02 -12.47 10.31
C PRO A 64 18.38 -12.17 11.68
N ASP A 65 18.21 -10.89 12.01
CA ASP A 65 17.61 -10.41 13.27
C ASP A 65 16.10 -10.15 13.11
N ALA A 66 15.41 -11.00 12.34
CA ALA A 66 13.98 -10.84 12.11
C ALA A 66 13.19 -10.94 13.44
N PRO A 67 12.21 -10.06 13.69
CA PRO A 67 11.41 -10.11 14.90
C PRO A 67 10.58 -11.38 14.96
N THR A 68 10.23 -11.81 16.17
CA THR A 68 9.23 -12.87 16.34
C THR A 68 7.85 -12.37 15.90
N VAL A 69 6.91 -13.31 15.69
CA VAL A 69 5.52 -12.97 15.38
C VAL A 69 4.90 -12.14 16.51
N ASP A 70 5.20 -12.46 17.77
CA ASP A 70 4.68 -11.73 18.93
C ASP A 70 5.24 -10.30 19.00
N ASP A 71 6.54 -10.12 18.77
CA ASP A 71 7.16 -8.78 18.71
C ASP A 71 6.51 -7.94 17.61
N LEU A 72 6.29 -8.54 16.44
CA LEU A 72 5.65 -7.88 15.30
C LEU A 72 4.20 -7.51 15.62
N LEU A 73 3.44 -8.42 16.26
CA LEU A 73 2.05 -8.18 16.63
C LEU A 73 1.94 -7.02 17.64
N VAL A 74 2.79 -7.00 18.67
CA VAL A 74 2.81 -5.91 19.66
C VAL A 74 3.16 -4.59 18.99
N ALA A 75 4.17 -4.56 18.13
CA ALA A 75 4.56 -3.35 17.40
C ALA A 75 3.44 -2.86 16.47
N TYR A 76 2.79 -3.78 15.74
CA TYR A 76 1.67 -3.48 14.85
C TYR A 76 0.49 -2.89 15.62
N LEU A 77 0.04 -3.54 16.70
CA LEU A 77 -1.10 -3.09 17.49
C LEU A 77 -0.86 -1.72 18.12
N ARG A 78 0.36 -1.46 18.63
CA ARG A 78 0.73 -0.13 19.15
C ARG A 78 0.72 0.95 18.06
N ALA A 79 1.23 0.63 16.88
CA ALA A 79 1.22 1.56 15.76
C ALA A 79 -0.20 1.84 15.28
N LEU A 80 -1.03 0.79 15.17
CA LEU A 80 -2.44 0.90 14.77
C LEU A 80 -3.23 1.75 15.78
N ASP A 81 -3.12 1.44 17.08
CA ASP A 81 -3.76 2.21 18.15
C ASP A 81 -3.35 3.70 18.10
N GLY A 82 -2.05 3.97 17.94
CA GLY A 82 -1.55 5.33 17.79
C GLY A 82 -2.13 6.08 16.60
N TRP A 83 -2.39 5.40 15.47
CA TRP A 83 -3.10 6.00 14.33
C TRP A 83 -4.59 6.17 14.59
N CYS A 84 -5.27 5.20 15.21
CA CYS A 84 -6.67 5.31 15.60
C CYS A 84 -6.89 6.55 16.49
N VAL A 85 -6.05 6.75 17.52
CA VAL A 85 -6.13 7.92 18.40
C VAL A 85 -5.91 9.24 17.64
N ARG A 86 -4.99 9.28 16.67
CA ARG A 86 -4.75 10.50 15.86
C ARG A 86 -5.90 10.83 14.93
N LEU A 87 -6.63 9.81 14.47
CA LEU A 87 -7.76 9.95 13.56
C LEU A 87 -9.09 10.17 14.31
N ASP A 88 -9.16 9.77 15.58
CA ASP A 88 -10.31 9.96 16.46
C ASP A 88 -10.39 11.40 17.01
N VAL A 89 -10.61 12.35 16.10
CA VAL A 89 -10.75 13.77 16.42
C VAL A 89 -12.16 14.26 16.07
N ALA A 90 -12.71 15.17 16.87
CA ALA A 90 -14.10 15.60 16.75
C ALA A 90 -14.30 16.79 15.79
N ALA A 91 -13.36 17.73 15.78
CA ALA A 91 -13.48 18.95 15.00
C ALA A 91 -13.19 18.71 13.50
N PRO A 92 -14.00 19.24 12.57
CA PRO A 92 -13.79 19.04 11.13
C PRO A 92 -12.40 19.45 10.64
N ASP A 93 -11.90 20.62 11.05
CA ASP A 93 -10.58 21.11 10.62
C ASP A 93 -9.43 20.20 11.10
N GLU A 94 -9.58 19.62 12.30
CA GLU A 94 -8.61 18.68 12.85
C GLU A 94 -8.66 17.32 12.13
N ARG A 95 -9.85 16.87 11.72
CA ARG A 95 -10.01 15.65 10.90
C ARG A 95 -9.32 15.80 9.56
N ASP A 96 -9.50 16.96 8.92
CA ASP A 96 -8.87 17.25 7.63
C ASP A 96 -7.35 17.30 7.74
N ALA A 97 -6.82 17.88 8.82
CA ALA A 97 -5.39 17.89 9.10
C ALA A 97 -4.85 16.47 9.37
N ALA A 98 -5.58 15.65 10.13
CA ALA A 98 -5.20 14.28 10.43
C ALA A 98 -5.21 13.39 9.17
N ALA A 99 -6.21 13.53 8.31
CA ALA A 99 -6.28 12.84 7.02
C ALA A 99 -5.16 13.26 6.07
N ALA A 100 -4.83 14.57 6.02
CA ALA A 100 -3.69 15.06 5.26
C ALA A 100 -2.36 14.48 5.76
N MET A 101 -2.12 14.47 7.08
CA MET A 101 -0.94 13.86 7.69
C MET A 101 -0.82 12.36 7.35
N LEU A 102 -1.94 11.63 7.32
CA LEU A 102 -1.95 10.22 6.93
C LEU A 102 -1.58 10.05 5.45
N ALA A 103 -2.15 10.87 4.56
CA ALA A 103 -1.84 10.87 3.14
C ALA A 103 -0.35 11.18 2.87
N ASP A 104 0.22 12.17 3.56
CA ASP A 104 1.64 12.53 3.46
C ASP A 104 2.53 11.40 3.96
N SER A 105 2.23 10.83 5.13
CA SER A 105 2.93 9.66 5.68
C SER A 105 2.89 8.46 4.74
N TYR A 106 1.76 8.24 4.06
CA TYR A 106 1.65 7.21 3.04
C TYR A 106 2.51 7.54 1.81
N ALA A 107 2.44 8.78 1.32
CA ALA A 107 3.14 9.22 0.11
C ALA A 107 4.66 9.06 0.24
N GLU A 108 5.23 9.41 1.40
CA GLU A 108 6.65 9.23 1.72
C GLU A 108 7.14 7.78 1.62
N ARG A 109 6.24 6.81 1.86
CA ARG A 109 6.54 5.37 1.90
C ARG A 109 5.97 4.62 0.70
N SER A 110 5.37 5.32 -0.25
CA SER A 110 4.68 4.71 -1.36
C SER A 110 5.68 4.17 -2.38
N ALA A 111 5.66 2.86 -2.59
CA ALA A 111 6.36 2.23 -3.70
C ALA A 111 5.70 2.52 -5.07
N THR A 112 4.54 3.17 -5.10
CA THR A 112 3.73 3.40 -6.30
C THR A 112 3.89 4.81 -6.86
N LEU A 113 3.99 5.83 -6.01
CA LEU A 113 4.11 7.22 -6.44
C LEU A 113 5.41 7.47 -7.19
N GLY A 114 5.34 8.35 -8.20
CA GLY A 114 6.45 8.69 -9.09
C GLY A 114 6.76 7.62 -10.15
N ARG A 115 5.96 6.56 -10.25
CA ARG A 115 6.16 5.47 -11.22
C ARG A 115 5.11 5.47 -12.31
N SER A 116 5.48 4.96 -13.48
CA SER A 116 4.54 4.57 -14.52
C SER A 116 3.75 3.35 -14.07
N VAL A 117 2.43 3.46 -14.12
CA VAL A 117 1.50 2.45 -13.64
C VAL A 117 0.43 2.16 -14.68
N ARG A 118 -0.05 0.92 -14.65
CA ARG A 118 -1.34 0.52 -15.20
C ARG A 118 -2.22 0.11 -14.02
N VAL A 119 -3.38 0.73 -13.90
CA VAL A 119 -4.36 0.42 -12.85
C VAL A 119 -5.52 -0.32 -13.50
N ASP A 120 -5.74 -1.57 -13.07
CA ASP A 120 -6.90 -2.36 -13.47
C ASP A 120 -8.08 -2.00 -12.56
N THR A 121 -9.13 -1.46 -13.16
CA THR A 121 -10.36 -1.02 -12.46
C THR A 121 -11.54 -1.99 -12.70
N GLY A 122 -11.30 -3.14 -13.32
CA GLY A 122 -12.35 -4.05 -13.80
C GLY A 122 -13.04 -3.59 -15.10
N GLY A 123 -12.58 -2.48 -15.68
CA GLY A 123 -13.06 -1.91 -16.93
C GLY A 123 -11.90 -1.54 -17.86
N VAL A 124 -11.93 -0.32 -18.42
CA VAL A 124 -10.80 0.20 -19.18
C VAL A 124 -9.66 0.54 -18.22
N PRO A 125 -8.46 -0.03 -18.39
CA PRO A 125 -7.33 0.25 -17.52
C PRO A 125 -6.91 1.71 -17.63
N VAL A 126 -6.46 2.27 -16.51
CA VAL A 126 -5.90 3.63 -16.46
C VAL A 126 -4.38 3.51 -16.50
N GLU A 127 -3.75 4.11 -17.50
CA GLU A 127 -2.29 4.11 -17.67
C GLU A 127 -1.72 5.52 -17.60
N GLY A 128 -0.62 5.69 -16.87
CA GLY A 128 0.03 6.98 -16.69
C GLY A 128 1.02 6.97 -15.53
N THR A 129 1.35 8.14 -15.00
CA THR A 129 2.23 8.27 -13.83
C THR A 129 1.42 8.43 -12.56
N ALA A 130 1.66 7.61 -11.54
CA ALA A 130 1.03 7.81 -10.24
C ALA A 130 1.64 9.04 -9.54
N VAL A 131 0.87 10.12 -9.39
CA VAL A 131 1.40 11.43 -8.95
C VAL A 131 1.08 11.79 -7.51
N ARG A 132 -0.07 11.35 -6.97
CA ARG A 132 -0.42 11.55 -5.55
C ARG A 132 -1.49 10.57 -5.09
N VAL A 133 -1.66 10.49 -3.78
CA VAL A 133 -2.82 9.86 -3.14
C VAL A 133 -3.64 10.97 -2.49
N GLU A 134 -4.92 11.04 -2.82
CA GLU A 134 -5.84 12.00 -2.22
C GLU A 134 -6.13 11.66 -0.75
N ARG A 135 -6.68 12.60 -0.01
CA ARG A 135 -7.07 12.40 1.40
C ARG A 135 -8.09 11.28 1.59
N SER A 136 -8.90 11.01 0.56
CA SER A 136 -9.84 9.89 0.47
C SER A 136 -9.15 8.52 0.30
N GLY A 137 -7.83 8.50 0.04
CA GLY A 137 -7.07 7.29 -0.29
C GLY A 137 -7.06 6.96 -1.79
N HIS A 138 -7.73 7.74 -2.63
CA HIS A 138 -7.75 7.53 -4.08
C HIS A 138 -6.40 7.83 -4.72
N LEU A 139 -6.00 7.01 -5.69
CA LEU A 139 -4.77 7.23 -6.45
C LEU A 139 -5.03 8.19 -7.61
N VAL A 140 -4.21 9.23 -7.75
CA VAL A 140 -4.24 10.11 -8.93
C VAL A 140 -3.17 9.68 -9.90
N VAL A 141 -3.61 9.35 -11.12
CA VAL A 141 -2.75 8.96 -12.23
C VAL A 141 -2.77 10.08 -13.27
N ASP A 142 -1.61 10.66 -13.57
CA ASP A 142 -1.43 11.61 -14.66
C ASP A 142 -1.31 10.85 -15.99
N THR A 143 -2.36 10.93 -16.80
CA THR A 143 -2.48 10.24 -18.09
C THR A 143 -2.23 11.21 -19.25
N ALA A 144 -2.11 10.69 -20.47
CA ALA A 144 -2.01 11.54 -21.67
C ALA A 144 -3.24 12.46 -21.89
N ALA A 145 -4.40 12.10 -21.33
CA ALA A 145 -5.63 12.91 -21.40
C ALA A 145 -5.83 13.83 -20.18
N GLY A 146 -4.87 13.84 -19.24
CA GLY A 146 -4.94 14.57 -17.97
C GLY A 146 -5.07 13.66 -16.74
N PRO A 147 -5.16 14.25 -15.54
CA PRO A 147 -5.22 13.50 -14.30
C PRO A 147 -6.54 12.76 -14.14
N VAL A 148 -6.45 11.48 -13.73
CA VAL A 148 -7.58 10.61 -13.44
C VAL A 148 -7.46 10.11 -12.01
N GLU A 149 -8.54 10.23 -11.24
CA GLU A 149 -8.63 9.74 -9.87
C GLU A 149 -9.22 8.32 -9.87
N VAL A 150 -8.53 7.39 -9.19
CA VAL A 150 -8.89 5.99 -9.12
C VAL A 150 -9.17 5.60 -7.68
N ALA A 151 -10.41 5.24 -7.38
CA ALA A 151 -10.85 4.85 -6.04
C ALA A 151 -10.54 3.39 -5.70
N VAL A 152 -10.65 2.50 -6.69
CA VAL A 152 -10.48 1.05 -6.53
C VAL A 152 -9.76 0.50 -7.76
N GLY A 153 -8.81 -0.41 -7.53
CA GLY A 153 -8.15 -1.14 -8.59
C GLY A 153 -6.84 -1.80 -8.15
N ASP A 154 -6.26 -2.58 -9.05
CA ASP A 154 -4.97 -3.23 -8.85
C ASP A 154 -3.88 -2.53 -9.67
N VAL A 155 -2.77 -2.17 -9.02
CA VAL A 155 -1.63 -1.51 -9.67
C VAL A 155 -0.60 -2.52 -10.16
N VAL A 156 -0.23 -2.36 -11.43
CA VAL A 156 0.97 -2.95 -12.04
C VAL A 156 1.96 -1.84 -12.33
N HIS A 157 3.20 -1.97 -11.83
CA HIS A 157 4.28 -1.07 -12.20
C HIS A 157 4.77 -1.43 -13.60
N LEU A 158 4.70 -0.47 -14.52
CA LEU A 158 5.22 -0.64 -15.86
C LEU A 158 6.74 -0.46 -15.81
N ARG A 159 7.48 -1.40 -16.40
CA ARG A 159 8.91 -1.21 -16.64
C ARG A 159 9.04 -0.28 -17.85
N HIS A 160 9.88 0.75 -17.75
CA HIS A 160 10.34 1.43 -18.96
C HIS A 160 11.12 0.40 -19.78
N GLU A 161 10.65 0.08 -20.99
CA GLU A 161 11.60 -0.36 -22.01
C GLU A 161 12.57 0.80 -22.23
N PRO A 162 13.90 0.54 -22.28
CA PRO A 162 14.82 1.60 -22.64
C PRO A 162 14.42 2.07 -24.04
N GLU A 163 14.08 3.36 -24.17
CA GLU A 163 14.00 3.98 -25.48
C GLU A 163 15.35 3.76 -26.16
N ASP A 164 15.34 2.94 -27.20
CA ASP A 164 16.48 2.64 -28.04
C ASP A 164 16.98 3.98 -28.62
N ARG A 165 18.01 4.54 -27.99
CA ARG A 165 18.62 5.80 -28.40
C ARG A 165 19.22 5.59 -29.78
N ARG A 166 18.49 6.04 -30.81
CA ARG A 166 19.00 6.23 -32.17
C ARG A 166 20.08 7.29 -32.22
#